data_AF-A0AAD7PQ74-F1
#
_entry.id   AF-A0AAD7PQ74-F1
#
_cell.length_a   1.000
_cell.length_b   1.000
_cell.length_c   1.000
_cell.angle_alpha   90.00
_cell.angle_beta   90.00
_cell.angle_gamma   90.00
#
_symmetry.space_group_name_H-M   'P 1'
#
loop_
_entity.id
_entity.type
_entity.pdbx_description
1 polymer ?
#
loop_
_entity_poly.entity_id
_entity_poly.type
_entity_poly.pdbx_seq_one_letter_code
_entity_poly.pdbx_strand_id
1 'polypeptide(L)'
;MEPNNPNGTSLESKKRQYTYSDLVQHTNKFGRILGKGGFGTVYHGYIDDTQVAVKMLSPSSAQGLKLLMRVHHRNLTSLIGYCNEENNMGLIYEFMENRN
;
A
#
# COMPACT_ATOMS: atom_id res chain seq x y z
N MET A 1 -2.11 0.75 41.94
CA MET A 1 -2.42 2.06 41.32
C MET A 1 -1.43 2.24 40.19
N GLU A 2 -1.90 2.09 38.95
CA GLU A 2 -1.22 2.59 37.75
C GLU A 2 -1.28 4.14 37.71
N PRO A 3 -0.59 4.87 36.82
CA PRO A 3 0.27 4.43 35.70
C PRO A 3 1.63 5.16 35.63
N ASN A 4 2.63 4.52 34.99
CA ASN A 4 3.74 5.26 34.37
C ASN A 4 3.80 4.84 32.91
N ASN A 5 3.08 5.61 32.10
CA ASN A 5 3.03 5.52 30.65
C ASN A 5 4.37 6.05 30.07
N PRO A 6 5.23 5.21 29.48
CA PRO A 6 6.37 5.74 28.76
C PRO A 6 5.87 6.35 27.45
N ASN A 7 5.93 7.68 27.38
CA ASN A 7 5.91 8.42 26.14
C ASN A 7 6.96 7.84 25.18
N GLY A 8 6.50 7.04 24.21
CA GLY A 8 7.29 6.46 23.14
C GLY A 8 6.51 6.53 21.83
N THR A 9 6.90 7.48 20.98
CA THR A 9 6.59 7.60 19.54
C THR A 9 5.12 7.82 19.17
N SER A 10 4.74 9.09 19.22
CA SER A 10 3.60 9.66 18.51
C SER A 10 3.83 9.60 16.98
N LEU A 11 2.85 9.03 16.27
CA LEU A 11 2.52 9.31 14.86
C LEU A 11 3.46 8.86 13.73
N GLU A 12 3.98 7.63 13.78
CA GLU A 12 4.31 6.90 12.55
C GLU A 12 3.65 5.53 12.63
N SER A 13 2.40 5.42 12.17
CA SER A 13 1.73 4.12 12.00
C SER A 13 2.71 3.19 11.29
N LYS A 14 3.23 2.17 11.98
CA LYS A 14 4.08 1.14 11.37
C LYS A 14 3.31 0.57 10.19
N LYS A 15 3.64 1.01 8.97
CA LYS A 15 3.06 0.51 7.73
C LYS A 15 3.26 -1.00 7.73
N ARG A 16 2.17 -1.76 7.64
CA ARG A 16 2.23 -3.23 7.71
C ARG A 16 2.96 -3.75 6.48
N GLN A 17 3.90 -4.66 6.69
CA GLN A 17 4.54 -5.39 5.61
C GLN A 17 3.67 -6.60 5.27
N TYR A 18 3.33 -6.74 3.99
CA TYR A 18 2.55 -7.84 3.44
C TYR A 18 3.43 -8.70 2.53
N THR A 19 3.13 -10.00 2.47
CA THR A 19 3.71 -10.91 1.48
C THR A 19 2.98 -10.78 0.15
N TYR A 20 3.59 -11.27 -0.92
CA TYR A 20 2.94 -11.36 -2.23
C TYR A 20 1.70 -12.24 -2.15
N SER A 21 1.73 -13.30 -1.35
CA SER A 21 0.57 -14.16 -1.11
C SER A 21 -0.59 -13.38 -0.48
N ASP A 22 -0.30 -12.50 0.49
CA ASP A 22 -1.33 -11.62 1.07
C ASP A 22 -1.90 -10.68 0.01
N LEU A 23 -1.06 -10.09 -0.85
CA LEU A 23 -1.55 -9.25 -1.95
C LEU A 23 -2.47 -10.01 -2.90
N VAL A 24 -2.12 -11.25 -3.24
CA VAL A 24 -2.93 -12.13 -4.07
C VAL A 24 -4.29 -12.40 -3.40
N GLN A 25 -4.31 -12.67 -2.10
CA GLN A 25 -5.55 -12.90 -1.36
C GLN A 25 -6.41 -11.64 -1.30
N HIS A 26 -5.83 -10.51 -0.89
CA HIS A 26 -6.53 -9.25 -0.73
C HIS A 26 -7.07 -8.68 -2.04
N THR A 27 -6.41 -8.94 -3.18
CA THR A 27 -6.83 -8.46 -4.50
C THR A 27 -7.68 -9.45 -5.28
N ASN A 28 -8.15 -10.54 -4.64
CA ASN A 28 -8.86 -11.63 -5.31
C ASN A 28 -8.10 -12.12 -6.57
N LYS A 29 -6.82 -12.47 -6.39
CA LYS A 29 -5.88 -12.86 -7.44
C LYS A 29 -5.72 -11.80 -8.54
N PHE A 30 -5.60 -10.53 -8.13
CA PHE A 30 -5.49 -9.39 -9.04
C PHE A 30 -6.68 -9.26 -10.02
N GLY A 31 -7.88 -9.66 -9.59
CA GLY A 31 -9.05 -9.82 -10.45
C GLY A 31 -9.68 -8.52 -10.95
N ARG A 32 -9.47 -7.39 -10.26
CA ARG A 32 -10.03 -6.08 -10.66
C ARG A 32 -8.94 -5.03 -10.76
N ILE A 33 -8.80 -4.45 -11.95
CA ILE A 33 -7.81 -3.42 -12.26
C ILE A 33 -8.47 -2.05 -12.12
N LEU A 34 -7.86 -1.18 -11.31
CA LEU A 34 -8.27 0.22 -11.15
C LEU A 34 -7.53 1.14 -12.14
N GLY A 35 -6.32 0.78 -12.54
CA GLY A 35 -5.55 1.55 -13.51
C GLY A 35 -4.23 0.90 -13.89
N LYS A 36 -3.71 1.24 -15.07
CA LYS A 36 -2.40 0.81 -15.58
C LYS A 36 -1.61 2.03 -16.01
N GLY A 37 -0.31 2.06 -15.71
CA GLY A 37 0.58 3.13 -16.16
C GLY A 37 2.04 2.68 -16.19
N GLY A 38 2.95 3.60 -16.56
CA GLY A 38 4.38 3.30 -16.69
C GLY A 38 5.07 2.83 -15.41
N PHE A 39 4.44 3.03 -14.25
CA PHE A 39 4.95 2.63 -12.92
C PHE A 39 4.29 1.35 -12.38
N GLY A 40 3.55 0.63 -13.23
CA GLY A 40 2.89 -0.63 -12.87
C GLY A 40 1.37 -0.57 -12.92
N THR A 41 0.73 -1.55 -12.27
CA THR A 41 -0.72 -1.75 -12.31
C THR A 41 -1.33 -1.59 -10.93
N VAL A 42 -2.44 -0.88 -10.83
CA VAL A 42 -3.22 -0.69 -9.61
C VAL A 42 -4.42 -1.63 -9.66
N TYR A 43 -4.55 -2.44 -8.61
CA TYR A 43 -5.63 -3.40 -8.42
C TYR A 43 -6.50 -2.98 -7.25
N HIS A 44 -7.77 -3.34 -7.34
CA HIS A 44 -8.71 -3.21 -6.23
C HIS A 44 -8.60 -4.43 -5.32
N GLY A 45 -8.72 -4.23 -4.01
CA GLY A 45 -8.73 -5.31 -3.03
C GLY A 45 -9.47 -4.94 -1.75
N TYR A 46 -9.45 -5.86 -0.80
CA TYR A 46 -10.02 -5.69 0.53
C TYR A 46 -9.08 -6.24 1.60
N ILE A 47 -8.94 -5.50 2.70
CA ILE A 47 -8.24 -5.90 3.92
C ILE A 47 -9.18 -5.62 5.09
N ASP A 48 -9.59 -6.65 5.84
CA ASP A 48 -10.50 -6.50 6.98
C ASP A 48 -11.72 -5.61 6.64
N ASP A 49 -12.44 -5.94 5.56
CA ASP A 49 -13.57 -5.18 4.99
C ASP A 49 -13.28 -3.75 4.51
N THR A 50 -12.04 -3.28 4.63
CA THR A 50 -11.60 -1.98 4.11
C THR A 50 -11.20 -2.12 2.65
N GLN A 51 -11.76 -1.28 1.78
CA GLN A 51 -11.36 -1.23 0.37
C GLN A 51 -9.94 -0.67 0.24
N VAL A 52 -9.12 -1.34 -0.57
CA VAL A 52 -7.73 -0.95 -0.79
C VAL A 52 -7.36 -0.91 -2.27
N ALA A 53 -6.40 -0.05 -2.59
CA ALA A 53 -5.75 0.02 -3.89
C ALA A 53 -4.33 -0.55 -3.77
N VAL A 54 -4.08 -1.68 -4.42
CA VAL A 54 -2.78 -2.35 -4.45
C VAL A 54 -2.07 -2.01 -5.75
N LYS A 55 -1.04 -1.17 -5.68
CA LYS A 55 -0.18 -0.85 -6.81
C LYS A 55 1.00 -1.81 -6.88
N MET A 56 0.95 -2.74 -7.83
CA MET A 56 2.06 -3.61 -8.18
C MET A 56 3.04 -2.87 -9.09
N LEU A 57 4.30 -2.78 -8.67
CA LEU A 57 5.36 -2.15 -9.43
C LEU A 57 5.94 -3.16 -10.42
N SER A 58 6.25 -2.68 -11.63
CA SER A 58 6.95 -3.50 -12.60
C SER A 58 8.43 -3.64 -12.22
N PRO A 59 9.07 -4.79 -12.46
CA PRO A 59 10.46 -5.04 -12.08
C PRO A 59 11.47 -4.11 -12.75
N SER A 60 11.18 -3.60 -13.96
CA SER A 60 11.98 -2.55 -14.62
C SER A 60 11.92 -1.19 -13.91
N SER A 61 11.07 -1.05 -12.89
CA SER A 61 10.80 0.19 -12.16
C SER A 61 11.34 0.14 -10.71
N ALA A 62 12.41 -0.61 -10.44
CA ALA A 62 13.13 -0.57 -9.16
C ALA A 62 13.62 0.86 -8.81
N GLN A 63 14.00 1.65 -9.83
CA GLN A 63 14.27 3.09 -9.69
C GLN A 63 13.00 3.92 -9.41
N GLY A 64 11.84 3.45 -9.85
CA GLY A 64 10.55 4.13 -9.69
C GLY A 64 9.98 4.07 -8.27
N LEU A 65 10.39 3.11 -7.42
CA LEU A 65 9.97 3.10 -6.00
C LEU A 65 10.45 4.37 -5.27
N LYS A 66 11.72 4.75 -5.47
CA LYS A 66 12.30 5.97 -4.88
C LYS A 66 11.56 7.23 -5.36
N LEU A 67 11.10 7.22 -6.61
CA LEU A 67 10.34 8.33 -7.19
C LEU A 67 8.90 8.37 -6.66
N LEU A 68 8.23 7.23 -6.54
CA LEU A 68 6.89 7.11 -5.96
C LEU A 68 6.88 7.55 -4.50
N MET A 69 7.86 7.10 -3.70
CA MET A 69 7.98 7.55 -2.31
C MET A 69 8.22 9.08 -2.20
N ARG A 70 8.95 9.68 -3.15
CA ARG A 70 9.19 11.15 -3.19
C ARG A 70 7.97 11.96 -3.65
N VAL A 71 7.23 11.47 -4.65
CA VAL A 71 6.06 12.17 -5.22
C VAL A 71 4.84 12.07 -4.30
N HIS A 72 4.77 11.06 -3.43
CA HIS A 72 3.63 10.83 -2.54
C HIS A 72 3.57 11.76 -1.30
N HIS A 73 4.43 12.78 -1.17
CA HIS A 73 4.36 13.69 -0.01
C HIS A 73 3.17 14.67 -0.04
N ARG A 74 2.38 14.72 -1.12
CA ARG A 74 1.28 15.69 -1.26
C ARG A 74 -0.14 15.13 -1.50
N ASN A 75 -0.30 13.93 -2.08
CA ASN A 75 -1.60 13.54 -2.65
C ASN A 75 -2.04 12.05 -2.48
N LEU A 76 -1.40 11.24 -1.63
CA LEU A 76 -1.96 9.93 -1.29
C LEU A 76 -2.24 9.78 0.19
N THR A 77 -3.51 9.97 0.50
CA THR A 77 -4.21 9.47 1.67
C THR A 77 -3.80 8.04 2.01
N SER A 78 -3.49 7.85 3.29
CA SER A 78 -3.32 6.59 4.02
C SER A 78 -2.66 5.43 3.26
N LEU A 79 -1.32 5.45 3.14
CA LEU A 79 -0.55 4.23 2.83
C LEU A 79 -0.73 3.23 4.00
N ILE A 80 -1.44 2.13 3.75
CA ILE A 80 -1.75 1.08 4.73
C ILE A 80 -0.53 0.18 4.94
N GLY A 81 0.16 -0.15 3.86
CA GLY A 81 1.25 -1.11 3.89
C GLY A 81 2.00 -1.22 2.57
N TYR A 82 2.97 -2.12 2.55
CA TYR A 82 3.77 -2.41 1.36
C TYR A 82 4.17 -3.89 1.32
N CYS A 83 4.48 -4.36 0.12
CA CYS A 83 5.12 -5.64 -0.12
C CYS A 83 6.47 -5.37 -0.78
N ASN A 84 7.52 -6.00 -0.24
CA ASN A 84 8.87 -5.88 -0.74
C ASN A 84 9.50 -7.27 -0.78
N GLU A 85 9.01 -8.11 -1.69
CA GLU A 85 9.66 -9.37 -2.04
C GLU A 85 10.36 -9.20 -3.38
N GLU A 86 11.63 -9.57 -3.47
CA GLU A 86 12.54 -9.53 -4.64
C GLU A 86 11.99 -8.86 -5.92
N ASN A 87 11.10 -9.56 -6.65
CA ASN A 87 10.53 -9.13 -7.93
C ASN A 87 9.07 -8.68 -7.85
N ASN A 88 8.47 -8.81 -6.67
CA ASN A 88 7.08 -8.59 -6.32
C ASN A 88 6.98 -7.42 -5.34
N MET A 89 7.16 -6.21 -5.86
CA MET A 89 7.02 -5.00 -5.07
C MET A 89 5.63 -4.41 -5.22
N GLY A 90 4.98 -4.12 -4.10
CA GLY A 90 3.61 -3.62 -4.05
C GLY A 90 3.41 -2.53 -3.00
N LEU A 91 2.52 -1.59 -3.27
CA LEU A 91 2.10 -0.55 -2.32
C LEU A 91 0.60 -0.67 -2.10
N ILE A 92 0.16 -0.72 -0.84
CA ILE A 92 -1.25 -0.82 -0.47
C ILE A 92 -1.71 0.53 0.09
N TYR A 93 -2.68 1.12 -0.58
CA TYR A 93 -3.32 2.37 -0.16
C TYR A 93 -4.76 2.11 0.23
N GLU A 94 -5.28 2.93 1.13
CA GLU A 94 -6.72 3.03 1.34
C GLU A 94 -7.39 3.48 0.03
N PHE A 95 -8.38 2.71 -0.42
CA PHE A 95 -9.17 3.10 -1.58
C PHE A 95 -10.25 4.05 -1.10
N MET A 96 -10.07 5.34 -1.41
CA MET A 96 -11.12 6.32 -1.19
C MET A 96 -12.07 6.29 -2.38
N GLU A 97 -13.25 5.67 -2.21
CA GLU A 97 -14.41 6.03 -3.03
C GLU A 97 -14.65 7.52 -2.80
N ASN A 98 -14.40 8.33 -3.83
CA ASN A 98 -14.58 9.77 -3.77
C ASN A 98 -16.02 10.05 -3.29
N ARG A 99 -16.20 10.45 -2.04
CA ARG A 99 -17.47 10.99 -1.58
C ARG A 99 -17.60 12.38 -2.20
N ASN A 100 -18.47 12.43 -3.21
CA ASN A 100 -19.10 13.60 -3.83
C ASN A 100 -18.36 14.27 -4.99
#